data_AF-A0A1M7Y3P8-F1
#
_entry.id   AF-A0A1M7Y3P8-F1
#
_cell.length_a   1.000
_cell.length_b   1.000
_cell.length_c   1.000
_cell.angle_alpha   90.00
_cell.angle_beta   90.00
_cell.angle_gamma   90.00
#
_symmetry.space_group_name_H-M   'P 1'
#
loop_
_entity.id
_entity.type
_entity.pdbx_description
1 polymer ?
#
loop_
_entity_poly.entity_id
_entity_poly.type
_entity_poly.pdbx_seq_one_letter_code
_entity_poly.pdbx_strand_id
1 'polypeptide(L)'
;MATAEWNTGCMAIPKEERIEQIQEYLVEKFHLPREQISEMLPNFIGALVSHMDKLDVAFRSGDLIALGRAGHTMKGALLNLGINDCVDIAFELEQKGKAMDTTTDYSALLGELRERLGGLIR
;
A
#
# COMPACT_ATOMS: atom_id res chain seq x y z
N MET A 1 -40.51 2.07 -0.10
CA MET A 1 -39.33 1.31 -0.58
C MET A 1 -38.12 2.15 -0.27
N ALA A 2 -37.31 1.70 0.69
CA ALA A 2 -36.21 2.47 1.25
C ALA A 2 -35.07 2.64 0.23
N THR A 3 -34.62 3.87 0.08
CA THR A 3 -33.40 4.26 -0.62
C THR A 3 -32.20 3.76 0.18
N ALA A 4 -31.33 2.97 -0.45
CA ALA A 4 -30.06 2.56 0.14
C ALA A 4 -29.16 3.80 0.30
N GLU A 5 -28.99 4.22 1.53
CA GLU A 5 -27.99 5.21 1.93
C GLU A 5 -26.62 4.53 1.91
N TRP A 6 -25.86 4.75 0.83
CA TRP A 6 -24.45 4.37 0.81
C TRP A 6 -23.68 5.37 1.65
N ASN A 7 -23.48 5.01 2.91
CA ASN A 7 -22.63 5.71 3.86
C ASN A 7 -21.19 5.71 3.32
N THR A 8 -20.71 6.86 2.84
CA THR A 8 -19.32 7.12 2.43
C THR A 8 -18.39 7.20 3.65
N GLY A 9 -18.32 6.11 4.41
CA GLY A 9 -17.19 5.81 5.29
C GLY A 9 -16.17 5.00 4.48
N CYS A 10 -14.89 5.35 4.60
CA CYS A 10 -13.77 4.64 3.99
C CYS A 10 -13.84 3.13 4.37
N MET A 11 -14.48 2.30 3.54
CA MET A 11 -14.55 0.87 3.81
C MET A 11 -13.24 0.25 3.35
N ALA A 12 -12.42 -0.18 4.31
CA ALA A 12 -11.25 -1.00 4.03
C ALA A 12 -11.66 -2.19 3.15
N ILE A 13 -11.00 -2.36 2.01
CA ILE A 13 -11.26 -3.46 1.09
C ILE A 13 -10.93 -4.77 1.81
N PRO A 14 -11.86 -5.76 1.82
CA PRO A 14 -11.61 -7.08 2.41
C PRO A 14 -10.35 -7.73 1.86
N LYS A 15 -9.66 -8.52 2.68
CA LYS A 15 -8.40 -9.17 2.29
C LYS A 15 -8.57 -10.05 1.06
N GLU A 16 -9.66 -10.81 1.00
CA GLU A 16 -9.97 -11.76 -0.06
C GLU A 16 -10.20 -11.02 -1.40
N GLU A 17 -10.96 -9.92 -1.37
CA GLU A 17 -11.18 -9.06 -2.53
C GLU A 17 -9.86 -8.42 -3.00
N ARG A 18 -9.02 -7.97 -2.07
CA ARG A 18 -7.71 -7.41 -2.39
C ARG A 18 -6.79 -8.45 -3.05
N ILE A 19 -6.82 -9.69 -2.57
CA ILE A 19 -6.06 -10.80 -3.15
C ILE A 19 -6.55 -11.08 -4.58
N GLU A 20 -7.86 -11.10 -4.79
CA GLU A 20 -8.45 -11.31 -6.12
C GLU A 20 -8.02 -10.21 -7.10
N GLN A 21 -8.09 -8.94 -6.69
CA GLN A 21 -7.61 -7.80 -7.50
C GLN A 21 -6.13 -7.94 -7.90
N ILE A 22 -5.26 -8.31 -6.95
CA ILE A 22 -3.83 -8.54 -7.22
C ILE A 22 -3.66 -9.69 -8.22
N GLN A 23 -4.39 -10.79 -8.04
CA GLN A 23 -4.32 -11.94 -8.95
C GLN A 23 -4.75 -11.55 -10.37
N GLU A 24 -5.88 -10.87 -10.52
CA GLU A 24 -6.38 -10.41 -11.82
C GLU A 24 -5.37 -9.49 -12.51
N TYR A 25 -4.84 -8.51 -11.77
CA TYR A 25 -3.81 -7.61 -12.30
C TYR A 25 -2.58 -8.38 -12.78
N LEU A 26 -2.08 -9.34 -12.00
CA LEU A 26 -0.88 -10.10 -12.36
C LEU A 26 -1.11 -11.04 -13.55
N VAL A 27 -2.30 -11.63 -13.66
CA VAL A 27 -2.71 -12.41 -14.84
C VAL A 27 -2.73 -11.52 -16.09
N GLU A 28 -3.37 -10.36 -16.00
CA GLU A 28 -3.51 -9.45 -17.14
C GLU A 28 -2.16 -8.84 -17.56
N LYS A 29 -1.39 -8.36 -16.59
CA LYS A 29 -0.18 -7.57 -16.84
C LYS A 29 1.04 -8.41 -17.21
N PHE A 30 1.16 -9.60 -16.60
CA PHE A 30 2.35 -10.45 -16.73
C PHE A 30 2.06 -11.81 -17.36
N HIS A 31 0.79 -12.11 -17.69
CA HIS A 31 0.36 -13.37 -18.29
C HIS A 31 0.76 -14.61 -17.48
N LEU A 32 0.78 -14.47 -16.15
CA LEU A 32 1.12 -15.54 -15.24
C LEU A 32 -0.11 -16.42 -14.95
N PRO A 33 0.04 -17.75 -14.89
CA PRO A 33 -1.03 -18.64 -14.43
C PRO A 33 -1.43 -18.32 -12.98
N ARG A 34 -2.72 -18.49 -12.66
CA ARG A 34 -3.25 -18.21 -11.30
C ARG A 34 -2.57 -19.08 -10.24
N GLU A 35 -2.21 -20.31 -10.58
CA GLU A 35 -1.52 -21.25 -9.71
C GLU A 35 -0.13 -20.70 -9.32
N GLN A 36 0.64 -20.23 -10.30
CA GLN A 36 1.94 -19.61 -10.06
C GLN A 36 1.81 -18.33 -9.21
N ILE A 37 0.80 -17.50 -9.49
CA ILE A 37 0.56 -16.30 -8.68
C ILE A 37 0.23 -16.68 -7.24
N SER A 38 -0.59 -17.70 -7.03
CA SER A 38 -0.95 -18.19 -5.68
C SER A 38 0.27 -18.63 -4.88
N GLU A 39 1.26 -19.27 -5.53
CA GLU A 39 2.52 -19.66 -4.90
C GLU A 39 3.41 -18.45 -4.54
N MET A 40 3.39 -17.39 -5.34
CA MET A 40 4.21 -16.18 -5.12
C MET A 40 3.55 -15.17 -4.16
N LEU A 41 2.22 -15.19 -4.06
CA LEU A 41 1.46 -14.18 -3.33
C LEU A 41 1.89 -14.01 -1.86
N PRO A 42 2.19 -15.08 -1.08
CA PRO A 42 2.72 -14.92 0.27
C PRO A 42 4.02 -14.13 0.32
N ASN A 43 4.90 -14.28 -0.67
CA ASN A 43 6.17 -13.54 -0.73
C ASN A 43 5.94 -12.06 -1.07
N PHE A 44 5.01 -11.76 -1.96
CA PHE A 44 4.63 -10.37 -2.25
C PHE A 44 4.01 -9.68 -1.04
N ILE A 45 3.12 -10.36 -0.32
CA ILE A 45 2.54 -9.84 0.91
C ILE A 45 3.62 -9.64 1.98
N GLY A 46 4.52 -10.61 2.16
CA GLY A 46 5.66 -10.48 3.07
C GLY A 46 6.58 -9.29 2.74
N ALA A 47 6.79 -9.02 1.44
CA ALA A 47 7.51 -7.84 0.99
C ALA A 47 6.78 -6.54 1.34
N LEU A 48 5.46 -6.46 1.13
CA LEU A 48 4.65 -5.29 1.53
C LEU A 48 4.73 -5.03 3.03
N VAL A 49 4.62 -6.08 3.86
CA VAL A 49 4.78 -5.96 5.33
C VAL A 49 6.15 -5.39 5.68
N SER A 50 7.22 -5.95 5.10
CA SER A 50 8.58 -5.46 5.33
C SER A 50 8.79 -4.00 4.86
N HIS A 51 8.15 -3.60 3.77
CA HIS A 51 8.20 -2.21 3.29
C HIS A 51 7.44 -1.26 4.21
N MET A 52 6.30 -1.68 4.74
CA MET A 52 5.56 -0.90 5.73
C MET A 52 6.36 -0.74 7.04
N ASP A 53 7.06 -1.78 7.49
CA ASP A 53 7.93 -1.69 8.67
C ASP A 53 9.11 -0.72 8.46
N LYS A 54 9.68 -0.69 7.24
CA LYS A 54 10.75 0.26 6.89
C LYS A 54 10.26 1.71 6.92
N LEU A 55 9.04 1.96 6.45
CA LEU A 55 8.40 3.28 6.58
C LEU A 55 8.27 3.69 8.05
N ASP A 56 7.77 2.79 8.90
CA ASP A 56 7.63 3.05 10.34
C ASP A 56 8.95 3.29 11.06
N VAL A 57 9.99 2.52 10.71
CA VAL A 57 11.33 2.70 11.28
C VAL A 57 11.89 4.07 10.88
N ALA A 58 11.80 4.42 9.60
CA ALA A 58 12.27 5.72 9.11
C ALA A 58 11.51 6.87 9.79
N PHE A 59 10.19 6.79 9.87
CA PHE A 59 9.36 7.79 10.56
C PHE A 59 9.73 7.94 12.04
N ARG A 60 9.81 6.84 12.79
CA ARG A 60 10.16 6.89 14.23
C ARG A 60 11.57 7.39 14.48
N SER A 61 12.48 7.20 13.53
CA SER A 61 13.85 7.73 13.62
C SER A 61 13.95 9.22 13.29
N GLY A 62 12.91 9.84 12.73
CA GLY A 62 12.92 11.23 12.27
C GLY A 62 13.72 11.47 10.98
N ASP A 63 14.22 10.42 10.32
CA ASP A 63 14.98 10.52 9.06
C ASP A 63 14.01 10.64 7.87
N LEU A 64 13.68 11.88 7.50
CA LEU A 64 12.78 12.17 6.38
C LEU A 64 13.32 11.70 5.02
N ILE A 65 14.65 11.70 4.84
CA ILE A 65 15.25 11.20 3.60
C ILE A 65 15.10 9.68 3.51
N ALA A 66 15.33 8.96 4.60
CA ALA A 66 15.05 7.53 4.66
C ALA A 66 13.56 7.24 4.46
N LEU A 67 12.67 8.06 5.03
CA LEU A 67 11.22 7.93 4.86
C LEU A 67 10.83 8.10 3.39
N GLY A 68 11.38 9.11 2.71
CA GLY A 68 11.13 9.33 1.29
C GLY A 68 11.65 8.20 0.40
N ARG A 69 12.80 7.59 0.75
CA ARG A 69 13.32 6.40 0.06
C ARG A 69 12.43 5.17 0.29
N ALA A 70 11.99 4.95 1.53
CA ALA A 70 11.06 3.87 1.85
C ALA A 70 9.70 4.05 1.14
N GLY A 71 9.20 5.29 1.04
CA GLY A 71 8.01 5.65 0.26
C GLY A 71 8.16 5.29 -1.22
N HIS A 72 9.31 5.60 -1.84
CA HIS A 72 9.61 5.21 -3.21
C HIS A 72 9.55 3.70 -3.42
N THR A 73 10.17 2.94 -2.52
CA THR A 73 10.15 1.47 -2.58
C THR A 73 8.74 0.92 -2.41
N MET A 74 7.97 1.45 -1.44
CA MET A 74 6.59 1.04 -1.22
C MET A 74 5.71 1.32 -2.44
N LYS A 75 5.85 2.52 -3.04
CA LYS A 75 5.16 2.90 -4.28
C LYS A 75 5.44 1.90 -5.41
N GLY A 76 6.70 1.53 -5.60
CA GLY A 76 7.09 0.52 -6.60
C GLY A 76 6.44 -0.84 -6.35
N ALA A 77 6.39 -1.29 -5.10
CA ALA A 77 5.73 -2.54 -4.73
C ALA A 77 4.22 -2.50 -5.01
N LEU A 78 3.55 -1.41 -4.65
CA LEU A 78 2.12 -1.20 -4.90
C LEU A 78 1.79 -1.22 -6.40
N LEU A 79 2.58 -0.51 -7.22
CA LEU A 79 2.43 -0.49 -8.68
C LEU A 79 2.61 -1.88 -9.30
N ASN A 80 3.60 -2.64 -8.85
CA ASN A 80 3.84 -4.00 -9.35
C ASN A 80 2.71 -4.99 -9.00
N LEU A 81 1.90 -4.67 -7.99
CA LEU A 81 0.77 -5.49 -7.55
C LEU A 81 -0.59 -4.93 -7.98
N GLY A 82 -0.60 -3.80 -8.70
CA GLY A 82 -1.85 -3.17 -9.16
C GLY A 82 -2.68 -2.50 -8.07
N ILE A 83 -2.11 -2.26 -6.87
CA ILE A 83 -2.81 -1.66 -5.71
C ILE A 83 -2.80 -0.13 -5.85
N ASN A 84 -3.48 0.37 -6.89
CA ASN A 84 -3.40 1.77 -7.33
C ASN A 84 -3.99 2.76 -6.33
N ASP A 85 -4.98 2.35 -5.53
CA ASP A 85 -5.60 3.17 -4.49
C ASP A 85 -4.64 3.55 -3.35
N CYS A 86 -3.49 2.89 -3.24
CA CYS A 86 -2.46 3.22 -2.24
C CYS A 86 -1.27 4.00 -2.83
N VAL A 87 -1.15 4.08 -4.15
CA VAL A 87 0.05 4.61 -4.83
C VAL A 87 0.26 6.09 -4.54
N ASP A 88 -0.80 6.88 -4.52
CA ASP A 88 -0.72 8.33 -4.29
C ASP A 88 -0.19 8.65 -2.89
N ILE A 89 -0.60 7.89 -1.88
CA ILE A 89 -0.11 8.07 -0.49
C ILE A 89 1.38 7.72 -0.41
N ALA A 90 1.81 6.61 -1.01
CA ALA A 90 3.22 6.23 -1.04
C ALA A 90 4.08 7.24 -1.83
N PHE A 91 3.51 7.81 -2.89
CA PHE A 91 4.14 8.88 -3.66
C PHE A 91 4.25 10.18 -2.85
N GLU A 92 3.23 10.53 -2.06
CA GLU A 92 3.30 11.69 -1.17
C GLU A 92 4.37 11.51 -0.10
N LEU A 93 4.42 10.35 0.57
CA LEU A 93 5.50 9.98 1.51
C LEU A 93 6.88 10.12 0.85
N GLU A 94 7.02 9.63 -0.39
CA GLU A 94 8.24 9.76 -1.18
C GLU A 94 8.65 11.22 -1.37
N GLN A 95 7.76 12.03 -1.95
CA GLN A 95 8.06 13.39 -2.38
C GLN A 95 8.30 14.30 -1.18
N LYS A 96 7.45 14.22 -0.16
CA LYS A 96 7.54 15.04 1.05
C LYS A 96 8.77 14.67 1.88
N GLY A 97 9.03 13.37 2.05
CA GLY A 97 10.23 12.90 2.75
C GLY A 97 11.51 13.34 2.05
N LYS A 98 11.61 13.19 0.72
CA LYS A 98 12.77 13.65 -0.07
C LYS A 98 12.96 15.17 -0.02
N ALA A 99 11.88 15.93 0.10
CA ALA A 99 11.92 17.38 0.28
C ALA A 99 12.25 17.81 1.72
N MET A 100 12.35 16.86 2.67
CA MET A 100 12.49 17.11 4.10
C MET A 100 11.39 18.04 4.64
N ASP A 101 10.17 17.90 4.13
CA ASP A 101 9.03 18.73 4.53
C ASP A 101 8.62 18.39 5.97
N THR A 102 8.89 19.29 6.92
CA THR A 102 8.55 19.12 8.34
C THR A 102 7.12 19.57 8.67
N THR A 103 6.37 20.08 7.70
CA THR A 103 4.98 20.55 7.88
C THR A 103 3.95 19.46 7.56
N THR A 104 4.37 18.40 6.88
CA THR A 104 3.51 17.25 6.53
C THR A 104 3.24 16.37 7.75
N ASP A 105 1.98 15.96 7.92
CA ASP A 105 1.60 14.95 8.92
C ASP A 105 1.85 13.54 8.38
N TYR A 106 3.09 13.07 8.50
CA TYR A 106 3.46 11.71 8.07
C TYR A 106 2.76 10.62 8.89
N SER A 107 2.34 10.90 10.13
CA SER A 107 1.62 9.93 10.94
C SER A 107 0.25 9.64 10.34
N ALA A 108 -0.45 10.67 9.86
CA ALA A 108 -1.72 10.53 9.18
C ALA A 108 -1.56 9.73 7.86
N LEU A 109 -0.57 10.07 7.04
CA LEU A 109 -0.31 9.36 5.77
C LEU A 109 0.02 7.88 5.99
N LEU A 110 0.84 7.55 6.99
CA LEU A 110 1.18 6.16 7.32
C LEU A 110 -0.04 5.41 7.87
N GLY A 111 -0.85 6.06 8.69
CA GLY A 111 -2.11 5.52 9.20
C GLY A 111 -3.08 5.18 8.06
N GLU A 112 -3.27 6.11 7.13
CA GLU A 112 -4.14 5.92 5.97
C GLU A 112 -3.63 4.80 5.06
N LEU A 113 -2.33 4.74 4.79
CA LEU A 113 -1.73 3.66 3.99
C LEU A 113 -1.98 2.29 4.64
N ARG A 114 -1.81 2.18 5.97
CA ARG A 114 -2.09 0.94 6.71
C ARG A 114 -3.56 0.56 6.67
N GLU A 115 -4.45 1.54 6.76
CA GLU A 115 -5.89 1.31 6.69
C GLU A 115 -6.31 0.77 5.32
N ARG A 116 -5.84 1.39 4.22
CA ARG A 116 -6.15 0.94 2.86
C ARG A 116 -5.57 -0.44 2.55
N LEU A 117 -4.36 -0.75 3.03
CA LEU A 117 -3.79 -2.09 2.91
C LEU A 117 -4.53 -3.13 3.77
N GLY A 118 -5.16 -2.68 4.86
CA GLY A 118 -6.12 -3.47 5.63
C GLY A 118 -5.58 -4.82 6.09
N GLY A 119 -6.38 -5.87 5.90
CA GLY A 119 -6.05 -7.25 6.30
C GLY A 119 -4.93 -7.91 5.50
N LEU A 120 -4.39 -7.25 4.46
CA LEU A 120 -3.28 -7.79 3.68
C LEU A 120 -1.98 -7.82 4.50
N ILE A 121 -1.77 -6.82 5.35
CA ILE A 121 -0.54 -6.62 6.12
C ILE A 121 -0.73 -6.81 7.64
N ARG A 122 -1.84 -7.43 8.05
CA ARG A 122 -2.17 -7.75 9.45
C ARG A 122 -2.01 -9.23 9.74
#